data_AF-A0A553DVJ5-F1
#
_entry.id   AF-A0A553DVJ5-F1
#
_cell.length_a   1.000
_cell.length_b   1.000
_cell.length_c   1.000
_cell.angle_alpha   90.00
_cell.angle_beta   90.00
_cell.angle_gamma   90.00
#
_symmetry.space_group_name_H-M   'P 1'
#
loop_
_entity.id
_entity.type
_entity.pdbx_description
1 polymer ?
#
loop_
_entity_poly.entity_id
_entity_poly.type
_entity_poly.pdbx_seq_one_letter_code
_entity_poly.pdbx_strand_id
1 'polypeptide(L)' 'MTKSFEEFEVCKKYILLTKLVFELLNSKNFDTEFGFKDQIKRAVVSITNNIAEGSEYNNNRQFIRFLKYAK' A
#
# COMPACT_ATOMS: atom_id res chain seq x y z
N MET A 1 23.64 -5.32 -7.52
CA MET A 1 22.27 -4.92 -7.88
C MET A 1 21.52 -4.60 -6.60
N THR A 2 21.05 -3.38 -6.45
CA THR A 2 20.09 -3.00 -5.40
C THR A 2 18.83 -3.83 -5.62
N LYS A 3 18.28 -4.45 -4.56
CA LYS A 3 17.02 -5.20 -4.66
C LYS A 3 15.90 -4.27 -5.13
N SER A 4 15.04 -4.77 -6.00
CA SER A 4 13.83 -4.04 -6.36
C SER A 4 12.87 -3.95 -5.18
N PHE A 5 12.00 -2.94 -5.11
CA PHE A 5 11.07 -2.80 -4.00
C PHE A 5 10.07 -3.96 -3.91
N GLU A 6 9.75 -4.62 -5.03
CA GLU A 6 8.91 -5.82 -5.05
C GLU A 6 9.53 -7.00 -4.28
N GLU A 7 10.86 -7.00 -4.13
CA GLU A 7 11.57 -8.01 -3.33
C GLU A 7 11.50 -7.74 -1.82
N PHE A 8 11.04 -6.56 -1.39
CA PHE A 8 10.91 -6.26 0.02
C PHE A 8 9.80 -7.09 0.65
N GLU A 9 10.12 -7.79 1.73
CA GLU A 9 9.14 -8.62 2.46
C GLU A 9 7.93 -7.82 2.94
N VAL A 10 8.12 -6.53 3.24
CA VAL A 10 7.03 -5.63 3.60
C VAL A 10 6.03 -5.44 2.44
N CYS A 11 6.50 -5.31 1.21
CA CYS A 11 5.66 -5.17 0.01
C CYS A 11 4.83 -6.43 -0.22
N LYS A 12 5.44 -7.61 -0.08
CA LYS A 12 4.73 -8.90 -0.18
C LYS A 12 3.62 -9.02 0.86
N LYS A 13 3.90 -8.63 2.11
CA LYS A 13 2.90 -8.60 3.19
C LYS A 13 1.77 -7.60 2.91
N TYR A 14 2.07 -6.42 2.37
CA TYR A 14 1.05 -5.42 2.02
C TYR A 14 0.18 -5.84 0.84
N ILE A 15 0.71 -6.60 -0.13
CA ILE A 15 -0.10 -7.19 -1.20
C ILE A 15 -1.13 -8.17 -0.63
N LEU A 16 -0.70 -9.03 0.32
CA LEU A 16 -1.63 -9.93 1.02
C LEU A 16 -2.67 -9.16 1.83
N LEU A 17 -2.25 -8.12 2.56
CA LEU A 17 -3.19 -7.26 3.30
C LEU A 17 -4.19 -6.57 2.36
N THR A 18 -3.72 -6.04 1.24
CA THR A 18 -4.58 -5.41 0.22
C THR A 18 -5.64 -6.38 -0.27
N LYS A 19 -5.25 -7.62 -0.56
CA LYS A 19 -6.20 -8.67 -0.96
C LYS A 19 -7.27 -8.90 0.13
N LEU A 20 -6.86 -9.10 1.38
CA LEU A 20 -7.77 -9.32 2.50
C LEU A 20 -8.72 -8.14 2.73
N VAL A 21 -8.22 -6.90 2.60
CA VAL A 21 -9.03 -5.69 2.70
C VAL A 21 -10.07 -5.64 1.58
N PHE A 22 -9.69 -5.93 0.34
CA PHE A 22 -10.62 -5.94 -0.78
C PHE A 22 -11.70 -7.01 -0.62
N GLU A 23 -11.33 -8.20 -0.15
CA GLU A 23 -12.27 -9.28 0.17
C GLU A 23 -13.25 -8.87 1.29
N LEU A 24 -12.75 -8.27 2.38
CA LEU A 24 -13.57 -7.75 3.47
C LEU A 24 -14.59 -6.70 2.99
N LEU A 25 -14.14 -5.75 2.16
CA LEU A 25 -14.98 -4.67 1.61
C LEU A 25 -16.00 -5.17 0.58
N ASN A 26 -15.87 -6.40 0.08
CA ASN A 26 -16.85 -7.06 -0.79
C ASN A 26 -17.92 -7.83 0.01
N SER A 27 -17.86 -7.84 1.34
CA SER A 27 -18.92 -8.41 2.16
C SER A 27 -20.18 -7.52 2.15
N LYS A 28 -21.34 -8.16 2.36
CA LYS A 28 -22.66 -7.50 2.33
C LYS A 28 -22.80 -6.30 3.28
N ASN A 29 -22.01 -6.28 4.35
CA ASN A 29 -22.03 -5.20 5.35
C ASN A 29 -21.56 -3.86 4.77
N PHE A 30 -20.89 -3.85 3.62
CA PHE A 30 -20.38 -2.64 2.99
C PHE A 30 -21.04 -2.33 1.63
N ASP A 31 -22.13 -3.02 1.27
CA ASP A 31 -22.74 -2.88 -0.06
C ASP A 31 -23.28 -1.47 -0.33
N THR A 32 -23.63 -0.71 0.70
CA THR A 32 -24.08 0.68 0.60
C THR A 32 -22.99 1.71 0.93
N GLU A 33 -21.84 1.25 1.43
CA GLU A 33 -20.77 2.10 1.98
C GLU A 33 -19.75 2.48 0.90
N PHE A 34 -20.21 2.98 -0.24
CA PHE A 34 -19.38 3.20 -1.44
C PHE A 34 -18.20 4.14 -1.19
N GLY A 35 -18.44 5.27 -0.50
CA GLY A 35 -17.40 6.25 -0.19
C GLY A 35 -16.35 5.70 0.78
N PHE A 36 -16.79 4.95 1.80
CA PHE A 36 -15.89 4.29 2.74
C PHE A 36 -15.03 3.23 2.03
N LYS A 37 -15.64 2.37 1.21
CA LYS A 37 -14.93 1.37 0.40
C LYS A 37 -13.84 2.02 -0.44
N ASP A 38 -14.14 3.11 -1.12
CA ASP A 38 -13.20 3.83 -1.97
C ASP A 38 -12.05 4.47 -1.16
N GLN A 39 -12.33 5.05 0.02
CA GLN A 39 -11.30 5.58 0.90
C GLN A 39 -10.36 4.48 1.41
N ILE A 40 -10.88 3.34 1.87
CA ILE A 40 -10.05 2.25 2.39
C ILE A 40 -9.24 1.59 1.26
N LYS A 41 -9.83 1.39 0.07
CA LYS A 41 -9.11 0.85 -1.09
C LYS A 41 -7.93 1.74 -1.49
N ARG A 42 -8.13 3.07 -1.54
CA ARG A 42 -7.04 4.01 -1.83
C ARG A 42 -5.98 4.02 -0.74
N ALA A 43 -6.39 3.99 0.53
CA ALA A 43 -5.46 3.97 1.65
C ALA A 43 -4.55 2.75 1.62
N VAL A 44 -5.11 1.54 1.42
CA VAL A 44 -4.30 0.31 1.43
C VAL A 44 -3.34 0.23 0.25
N VAL A 45 -3.75 0.70 -0.94
CA VAL A 45 -2.90 0.76 -2.14
C VAL A 45 -1.81 1.82 -2.01
N SER A 46 -2.11 2.95 -1.36
CA SER A 46 -1.18 4.07 -1.15
C SER A 46 0.12 3.62 -0.46
N ILE A 47 0.06 2.61 0.41
CA ILE A 47 1.24 2.13 1.15
C ILE A 47 2.29 1.58 0.19
N THR A 48 1.93 0.64 -0.68
CA THR A 48 2.86 0.06 -1.65
C THR A 48 3.33 1.12 -2.66
N ASN A 49 2.44 2.03 -3.09
CA ASN A 49 2.80 3.13 -3.99
C ASN A 49 3.87 4.05 -3.40
N ASN A 50 3.73 4.43 -2.13
CA ASN A 50 4.72 5.27 -1.46
C ASN A 50 6.06 4.53 -1.29
N ILE A 51 6.06 3.23 -0.99
CA ILE A 51 7.30 2.44 -0.92
C ILE A 51 7.99 2.39 -2.28
N ALA A 52 7.24 2.13 -3.35
CA ALA A 52 7.74 2.10 -4.72
C ALA A 52 8.33 3.45 -5.11
N GLU A 53 7.55 4.53 -5.00
CA GLU A 53 7.98 5.89 -5.34
C GLU A 53 9.21 6.29 -4.52
N GLY A 54 9.21 6.00 -3.22
CA GLY A 54 10.34 6.24 -2.34
C GLY A 54 11.62 5.51 -2.75
N SER A 55 11.49 4.27 -3.26
CA SER A 55 12.60 3.43 -3.68
C SER A 55 13.27 3.86 -4.99
N GLU A 56 12.53 4.59 -5.83
CA GLU A 56 13.06 5.13 -7.10
C GLU A 56 14.00 6.33 -6.88
N TYR A 57 13.93 6.98 -5.72
CA TYR A 57 14.87 8.05 -5.39
C TYR A 57 16.24 7.50 -5.02
N ASN A 58 17.28 8.00 -5.70
CA ASN A 58 18.68 7.69 -5.40
C ASN A 58 19.20 8.39 -4.12
N ASN A 59 18.36 8.56 -3.09
CA ASN A 59 18.82 9.05 -1.79
C ASN A 59 17.95 8.55 -0.62
N ASN A 60 18.63 8.23 0.50
CA ASN A 60 17.99 7.68 1.69
C ASN A 60 17.02 8.66 2.39
N ARG A 61 17.27 9.98 2.32
CA ARG A 61 16.42 10.97 2.99
C ARG A 61 15.01 11.00 2.38
N GLN A 62 14.91 10.97 1.05
CA GLN A 62 13.65 10.90 0.34
C GLN A 62 12.99 9.54 0.58
N PHE A 63 13.75 8.44 0.51
CA PHE A 63 13.17 7.13 0.78
C PHE A 63 12.52 7.07 2.17
N ILE A 64 13.21 7.55 3.22
CA ILE A 64 12.65 7.65 4.59
C ILE A 64 11.40 8.53 4.64
N ARG A 65 11.35 9.63 3.88
CA ARG A 65 10.17 10.51 3.81
C ARG A 65 8.96 9.74 3.29
N PHE A 66 9.12 8.99 2.21
CA PHE A 66 8.04 8.18 1.63
C PHE A 66 7.63 7.01 2.53
N LEU A 67 8.56 6.40 3.24
CA LEU A 67 8.23 5.39 4.26
C LEU A 67 7.36 5.95 5.41
N LYS A 68 7.47 7.26 5.72
CA LYS A 68 6.57 7.91 6.70
C LYS A 68 5.15 8.15 6.17
N TYR A 69 4.99 8.22 4.85
CA TYR A 69 3.67 8.31 4.20
C TYR A 69 3.02 6.92 4.06
N ALA A 70 3.83 5.87 3.91
CA ALA A 70 3.41 4.48 3.81
C ALA A 70 3.01 3.89 5.19
N LYS A 71 1.90 4.39 5.77
CA LYS A 71 1.36 3.94 7.07
C LYS A 71 -0.16 3.86 7.08
#